data_AF-W8RY75-F1
#
_entry.id   AF-W8RY75-F1
#
_cell.length_a   1.000
_cell.length_b   1.000
_cell.length_c   1.000
_cell.angle_alpha   90.00
_cell.angle_beta   90.00
_cell.angle_gamma   90.00
#
_symmetry.space_group_name_H-M   'P 1'
#
loop_
_entity.id
_entity.type
_entity.pdbx_description
1 polymer ?
#
loop_
_entity_poly.entity_id
_entity_poly.type
_entity_poly.pdbx_seq_one_letter_code
_entity_poly.pdbx_strand_id
1 'polypeptide(L)'
;MEDMRRLIDAPNSDIFDVLAYVRFTLAPLARRQRAGAARSSGLGGYELEMRQFLDYVLQAYEAHGVEELSLRKIRDFLRIRYGGTNDAKAILGSVAEIRKAFIDIQGHLFR
;
A
#
# COMPACT_ATOMS: atom_id res chain seq x y z
N MET A 1 22.65 -10.58 13.29
CA MET A 1 22.20 -11.68 14.17
C MET A 1 22.18 -11.27 15.66
N GLU A 2 22.31 -9.99 15.97
CA GLU A 2 22.37 -9.50 17.36
C GLU A 2 21.00 -9.02 17.89
N ASP A 3 20.08 -8.62 17.01
CA ASP A 3 18.74 -8.16 17.41
C ASP A 3 17.85 -9.27 17.97
N MET A 4 18.01 -10.52 17.48
CA MET A 4 17.21 -11.66 17.96
C MET A 4 17.61 -12.08 19.38
N ARG A 5 18.89 -11.93 19.76
CA ARG A 5 19.37 -12.26 21.11
C ARG A 5 18.87 -11.25 22.15
N ARG A 6 18.82 -9.96 21.81
CA ARG A 6 18.34 -8.92 22.73
C ARG A 6 16.85 -8.99 23.04
N LEU A 7 16.03 -9.52 22.12
CA LEU A 7 14.60 -9.74 22.38
C LEU A 7 14.31 -10.94 23.30
N ILE A 8 15.21 -11.94 23.32
CA ILE A 8 15.04 -13.17 24.12
C ILE A 8 15.59 -12.98 25.54
N ASP A 9 16.55 -12.06 25.74
CA ASP A 9 17.27 -11.87 27.00
C ASP A 9 16.69 -10.76 27.91
N ALA A 10 15.53 -10.18 27.56
CA ALA A 10 14.84 -9.25 28.43
C ALA A 10 14.11 -10.05 29.53
N PRO A 11 14.52 -9.96 30.81
CA PRO A 11 14.04 -10.85 31.89
C PRO A 11 12.54 -10.72 32.23
N ASN A 12 11.78 -9.91 31.49
CA ASN A 12 10.35 -9.65 31.65
C ASN A 12 9.53 -9.66 30.33
N SER A 13 10.09 -10.06 29.18
CA SER A 13 9.30 -10.16 27.94
C SER A 13 8.88 -11.59 27.68
N ASP A 14 7.56 -11.83 27.68
CA ASP A 14 6.99 -13.10 27.24
C ASP A 14 7.21 -13.27 25.73
N ILE A 15 7.31 -14.52 25.27
CA ILE A 15 7.46 -14.87 23.86
C ILE A 15 6.34 -14.25 22.99
N PHE A 16 5.15 -14.05 23.57
CA PHE A 16 4.04 -13.37 22.89
C PHE A 16 4.32 -11.89 22.62
N ASP A 17 4.96 -11.17 23.55
CA ASP A 17 5.31 -9.76 23.36
C ASP A 17 6.37 -9.60 22.27
N VAL A 18 7.34 -10.51 22.25
CA VAL A 18 8.38 -10.59 21.21
C VAL A 18 7.75 -10.86 19.85
N LEU A 19 6.85 -11.83 19.74
CA LEU A 19 6.16 -12.13 18.48
C LEU A 19 5.24 -10.98 18.03
N ALA A 20 4.59 -10.30 18.97
CA ALA A 20 3.76 -9.13 18.68
C ALA A 20 4.61 -7.98 18.16
N TYR A 21 5.74 -7.68 18.81
CA TYR A 21 6.70 -6.66 18.37
C TYR A 21 7.31 -7.00 17.01
N VAL A 22 7.73 -8.25 16.80
CA VAL A 22 8.28 -8.73 15.53
C VAL A 22 7.23 -8.61 14.42
N ARG A 23 5.99 -9.04 14.66
CA ARG A 23 4.90 -8.87 13.69
C ARG A 23 4.63 -7.39 13.39
N PHE A 24 4.60 -6.56 14.42
CA PHE A 24 4.36 -5.12 14.31
C PHE A 24 5.47 -4.41 13.53
N THR A 25 6.72 -4.86 13.63
CA THR A 25 7.87 -4.26 12.92
C THR A 25 8.06 -4.83 11.52
N LEU A 26 7.93 -6.16 11.34
CA LEU A 26 8.13 -6.82 10.04
C LEU A 26 6.99 -6.53 9.06
N ALA A 27 5.73 -6.42 9.49
CA ALA A 27 4.63 -6.18 8.58
C ALA A 27 4.71 -4.82 7.85
N PRO A 28 5.01 -3.68 8.52
CA PRO A 28 5.32 -2.42 7.84
C PRO A 28 6.52 -2.51 6.88
N LEU A 29 7.61 -3.17 7.28
CA LEU A 29 8.79 -3.32 6.43
C LEU A 29 8.46 -4.11 5.15
N ALA A 30 7.76 -5.23 5.28
CA ALA A 30 7.31 -6.05 4.16
C ALA A 30 6.34 -5.28 3.23
N ARG A 31 5.48 -4.42 3.78
CA ARG A 31 4.59 -3.56 2.98
C ARG A 31 5.37 -2.53 2.17
N ARG A 32 6.35 -1.85 2.77
CA ARG A 32 7.23 -0.91 2.06
C ARG A 32 8.00 -1.58 0.93
N GLN A 33 8.53 -2.79 1.16
CA GLN A 33 9.22 -3.54 0.12
C GLN A 33 8.29 -3.91 -1.05
N ARG A 34 7.10 -4.44 -0.76
CA ARG A 34 6.09 -4.76 -1.79
C ARG A 34 5.65 -3.54 -2.57
N ALA A 35 5.37 -2.43 -1.90
CA ALA A 35 5.00 -1.18 -2.56
C ALA A 35 6.15 -0.60 -3.39
N GLY A 36 7.40 -0.69 -2.92
CA GLY A 36 8.59 -0.34 -3.72
C GLY A 36 8.68 -1.16 -5.01
N ALA A 37 8.53 -2.48 -4.93
CA ALA A 37 8.52 -3.35 -6.11
C ALA A 37 7.35 -3.03 -7.08
N ALA A 38 6.17 -2.72 -6.54
CA ALA A 38 5.01 -2.31 -7.33
C ALA A 38 5.23 -0.97 -8.03
N ARG A 39 5.89 0.00 -7.39
CA ARG A 39 6.27 1.27 -8.04
C ARG A 39 7.21 1.03 -9.23
N SER A 40 8.22 0.18 -9.04
CA SER A 40 9.21 -0.10 -10.08
C SER A 40 8.65 -0.88 -11.26
N SER A 41 7.67 -1.78 -11.04
CA SER A 41 7.19 -2.70 -12.08
C SER A 41 5.78 -2.40 -12.62
N GLY A 42 4.96 -1.67 -11.87
CA GLY A 42 3.52 -1.53 -12.15
C GLY A 42 3.04 -0.14 -12.51
N LEU A 43 3.93 0.88 -12.50
CA LEU A 43 3.58 2.24 -12.92
C LEU A 43 3.87 2.52 -14.40
N GLY A 44 4.62 1.65 -15.07
CA GLY A 44 4.90 1.78 -16.50
C GLY A 44 3.63 1.69 -17.36
N GLY A 45 3.56 2.48 -18.43
CA GLY A 45 2.43 2.48 -19.37
C GLY A 45 1.22 3.33 -18.95
N TYR A 46 1.24 3.93 -17.76
CA TYR A 46 0.23 4.91 -17.34
C TYR A 46 0.70 6.35 -17.55
N GLU A 47 -0.24 7.23 -17.88
CA GLU A 47 -0.02 8.68 -17.89
C GLU A 47 0.33 9.21 -16.50
N LEU A 48 0.93 10.41 -16.46
CA LEU A 48 1.46 11.01 -15.22
C LEU A 48 0.42 11.05 -14.09
N GLU A 49 -0.80 11.49 -14.38
CA GLU A 49 -1.86 11.63 -13.38
C GLU A 49 -2.30 10.29 -12.77
N MET A 50 -2.44 9.26 -13.61
CA MET A 50 -2.76 7.92 -13.15
C MET A 50 -1.60 7.33 -12.34
N ARG A 51 -0.33 7.54 -12.74
CA ARG A 51 0.83 7.12 -11.95
C ARG A 51 0.83 7.75 -10.55
N GLN A 52 0.52 9.04 -10.46
CA GLN A 52 0.44 9.73 -9.17
C GLN A 52 -0.72 9.22 -8.31
N PHE A 53 -1.87 8.90 -8.92
CA PHE A 53 -2.99 8.25 -8.22
C PHE A 53 -2.58 6.89 -7.66
N LEU A 54 -1.94 6.04 -8.47
CA LEU A 54 -1.51 4.71 -8.05
C LEU A 54 -0.40 4.79 -6.99
N ASP A 55 0.53 5.74 -7.11
CA ASP A 55 1.54 5.97 -6.08
C ASP A 55 0.93 6.37 -4.73
N TYR A 56 -0.11 7.21 -4.76
CA TYR A 56 -0.88 7.56 -3.56
C TYR A 56 -1.55 6.34 -2.91
N VAL A 57 -2.13 5.44 -3.71
CA VAL A 57 -2.68 4.17 -3.21
C VAL A 57 -1.60 3.31 -2.56
N LEU A 58 -0.41 3.23 -3.17
CA LEU A 58 0.73 2.50 -2.62
C LEU A 58 1.22 3.10 -1.30
N GLN A 59 1.27 4.43 -1.18
CA GLN A 59 1.59 5.12 0.07
C GLN A 59 0.56 4.82 1.17
N ALA A 60 -0.74 4.84 0.84
CA ALA A 60 -1.80 4.48 1.78
C ALA A 60 -1.66 3.03 2.27
N TYR A 61 -1.39 2.09 1.37
CA TYR A 61 -1.11 0.69 1.70
C TYR A 61 0.12 0.53 2.61
N GLU A 62 1.21 1.23 2.34
CA GLU A 62 2.41 1.21 3.19
C GLU A 62 2.11 1.66 4.62
N ALA A 63 1.28 2.70 4.77
CA ALA A 63 0.90 3.25 6.06
C ALA A 63 -0.12 2.36 6.78
N HIS A 64 -1.26 2.08 6.14
CA HIS A 64 -2.46 1.55 6.80
C HIS A 64 -2.77 0.08 6.47
N GLY A 65 -2.12 -0.48 5.45
CA GLY A 65 -2.14 -1.92 5.19
C GLY A 65 -3.15 -2.34 4.12
N VAL A 66 -3.47 -3.64 4.10
CA VAL A 66 -4.21 -4.29 2.99
C VAL A 66 -5.64 -3.79 2.83
N GLU A 67 -6.25 -3.25 3.89
CA GLU A 67 -7.62 -2.71 3.84
C GLU A 67 -7.75 -1.54 2.86
N GLU A 68 -6.66 -0.79 2.64
CA GLU A 68 -6.59 0.30 1.67
C GLU A 68 -6.76 -0.17 0.22
N LEU A 69 -6.52 -1.46 -0.05
CA LEU A 69 -6.64 -2.05 -1.38
C LEU A 69 -8.08 -2.49 -1.73
N SER A 70 -9.04 -2.27 -0.84
CA SER A 70 -10.45 -2.56 -1.11
C SER A 70 -11.00 -1.66 -2.23
N LEU A 71 -11.74 -2.24 -3.18
CA LEU A 71 -12.41 -1.46 -4.25
C LEU A 71 -13.33 -0.36 -3.71
N ARG A 72 -13.85 -0.52 -2.49
CA ARG A 72 -14.69 0.49 -1.83
C ARG A 72 -13.91 1.76 -1.52
N LYS A 73 -12.59 1.67 -1.29
CA LYS A 73 -11.70 2.78 -0.97
C LYS A 73 -11.38 3.67 -2.16
N ILE A 74 -11.59 3.20 -3.40
CA ILE A 74 -11.40 4.01 -4.60
C ILE A 74 -12.17 5.33 -4.49
N ARG A 75 -13.45 5.28 -4.10
CA ARG A 75 -14.28 6.49 -3.95
C ARG A 75 -13.68 7.47 -2.96
N ASP A 76 -13.17 6.98 -1.82
CA ASP A 76 -12.56 7.84 -0.81
C ASP A 76 -11.26 8.46 -1.32
N PHE A 77 -10.41 7.70 -2.00
CA PHE A 77 -9.19 8.23 -2.61
C PHE A 77 -9.50 9.29 -3.67
N LEU A 78 -10.51 9.05 -4.52
CA LEU A 78 -10.93 10.03 -5.53
C LEU A 78 -11.45 11.32 -4.87
N ARG A 79 -12.25 11.19 -3.81
CA ARG A 79 -12.76 12.35 -3.06
C ARG A 79 -11.63 13.14 -2.40
N ILE A 80 -10.69 12.46 -1.75
CA ILE A 80 -9.58 13.11 -1.02
C ILE A 80 -8.64 13.83 -1.99
N ARG A 81 -8.28 13.20 -3.10
CA ARG A 81 -7.24 13.72 -4.02
C ARG A 81 -7.79 14.63 -5.11
N TYR A 82 -9.05 14.47 -5.51
CA TYR A 82 -9.63 15.16 -6.66
C TYR A 82 -10.95 15.86 -6.37
N GLY A 83 -11.48 15.82 -5.14
CA GLY A 83 -12.76 16.46 -4.79
C GLY A 83 -13.99 15.60 -5.08
N GLY A 84 -13.86 14.53 -5.87
CA GLY A 84 -14.93 13.58 -6.11
C GLY A 84 -14.72 12.72 -7.36
N THR A 85 -15.65 11.80 -7.62
CA THR A 85 -15.57 10.90 -8.77
C THR A 85 -15.70 11.64 -10.10
N ASN A 86 -16.53 12.68 -10.19
CA ASN A 86 -16.74 13.41 -11.44
C ASN A 86 -15.48 14.18 -11.86
N ASP A 87 -14.85 14.88 -10.92
CA ASP A 87 -13.63 15.65 -11.15
C ASP A 87 -12.44 14.72 -11.44
N ALA A 88 -12.34 13.62 -10.70
CA ALA A 88 -11.34 12.59 -10.96
C ALA A 88 -11.43 12.04 -12.40
N LYS A 89 -12.63 11.84 -12.94
CA LYS A 89 -12.80 11.30 -14.30
C LYS A 89 -12.26 12.22 -15.39
N ALA A 90 -12.30 13.54 -15.17
CA ALA A 90 -11.77 14.50 -16.13
C ALA A 90 -10.24 14.44 -16.22
N ILE A 91 -9.58 13.93 -15.18
CA ILE A 91 -8.11 13.90 -15.04
C ILE A 91 -7.56 12.49 -15.30
N LEU A 92 -8.20 11.47 -14.74
CA LEU A 92 -7.73 10.08 -14.72
C LEU A 92 -8.38 9.20 -15.80
N GLY A 93 -9.41 9.69 -16.49
CA GLY A 93 -10.20 8.91 -17.44
C GLY A 93 -11.42 8.24 -16.81
N SER A 94 -11.97 7.24 -17.49
CA SER A 94 -13.21 6.59 -17.08
C SER A 94 -13.07 5.83 -15.76
N VAL A 95 -14.20 5.63 -15.07
CA VAL A 95 -14.25 4.81 -13.84
C VAL A 95 -13.76 3.38 -14.09
N ALA A 96 -14.00 2.85 -15.30
CA ALA A 96 -13.52 1.53 -15.68
C ALA A 96 -11.99 1.48 -15.75
N GLU A 97 -11.34 2.50 -16.32
CA GLU A 97 -9.89 2.61 -16.40
C GLU A 97 -9.27 2.78 -15.00
N ILE A 98 -9.84 3.66 -14.16
CA ILE A 98 -9.38 3.85 -12.77
C ILE A 98 -9.45 2.53 -12.01
N ARG A 99 -10.59 1.80 -12.10
CA ARG A 99 -10.76 0.51 -11.44
C ARG A 99 -9.78 -0.54 -11.95
N LYS A 100 -9.57 -0.59 -13.27
CA LYS A 100 -8.62 -1.52 -13.88
C LYS A 100 -7.21 -1.26 -13.37
N ALA A 101 -6.74 -0.01 -13.46
CA ALA A 101 -5.42 0.38 -12.98
C ALA A 101 -5.21 0.09 -11.48
N PHE A 102 -6.26 0.33 -10.67
CA PHE A 102 -6.25 0.03 -9.25
C PHE A 102 -6.15 -1.48 -8.94
N ILE A 103 -6.74 -2.35 -9.76
CA ILE A 103 -6.61 -3.81 -9.61
C ILE A 103 -5.25 -4.28 -10.13
N ASP A 104 -4.82 -3.75 -11.29
CA ASP A 104 -3.56 -4.13 -11.92
C ASP A 104 -2.38 -3.84 -10.98
N ILE A 105 -2.34 -2.66 -10.33
CA ILE A 105 -1.28 -2.32 -9.37
C ILE A 105 -1.25 -3.25 -8.15
N GLN A 106 -2.39 -3.80 -7.71
CA GLN A 106 -2.43 -4.77 -6.63
C GLN A 106 -1.79 -6.10 -7.04
N GLY A 107 -1.93 -6.49 -8.30
CA GLY A 107 -1.20 -7.64 -8.85
C GLY A 107 0.31 -7.48 -8.73
N HIS A 108 0.83 -6.25 -8.87
CA HIS A 108 2.26 -5.96 -8.69
C HIS A 108 2.72 -5.97 -7.22
N LEU A 109 1.82 -5.83 -6.25
CA LEU A 109 2.18 -5.88 -4.83
C LEU A 109 2.52 -7.30 -4.34
N PHE A 110 1.92 -8.33 -4.94
CA PHE A 110 2.00 -9.71 -4.44
C PHE A 110 2.57 -10.71 -5.46
N ARG A 111 3.26 -10.21 -6.48
CA ARG A 111 4.06 -11.05 -7.39
C ARG A 111 5.38 -11.48 -6.76
#